data_AF-R7TYN9-F1
#
_entry.id   AF-R7TYN9-F1
#
_cell.length_a   1.000
_cell.length_b   1.000
_cell.length_c   1.000
_cell.angle_alpha   90.00
_cell.angle_beta   90.00
_cell.angle_gamma   90.00
#
_symmetry.space_group_name_H-M   'P 1'
#
loop_
_entity.id
_entity.type
_entity.pdbx_description
1 polymer ?
#
loop_
_entity_poly.entity_id
_entity_poly.type
_entity_poly.pdbx_seq_one_letter_code
_entity_poly.pdbx_strand_id
1 'polypeptide(L)'
;MGRENIFAIPQEEFSYSIHFRFLQLPDGEGRSSRLVIWSHPGNDVTGMVAKCEKVARTAEKLLRGEVYHYHTKLMMKEARTGGKHLWHQDYGYWYKNGALRPDMLTAYIAIDPCVKANGCVQFVKGSHRCGRIDHDLVHGQTVANQETLDHIRNADGFQHCYGELQPGDCLFFHSNVLHTSDKNDSDMRRWAFLCCYNRADNDPVLKHHHPNYTPLDIVPNDSVLKCTNFTDMSGKDIMNPKEDKTVKAKTK
;
A
#
# COMPACT_ATOMS: atom_id res chain seq x y z
N MET A 1 -21.99 10.02 17.36
CA MET A 1 -21.17 10.48 16.21
C MET A 1 -21.35 9.46 15.10
N GLY A 2 -22.04 9.83 14.03
CA GLY A 2 -22.36 8.92 12.92
C GLY A 2 -21.11 8.48 12.19
N ARG A 3 -21.03 7.19 11.86
CA ARG A 3 -20.04 6.66 10.90
C ARG A 3 -20.56 6.98 9.50
N GLU A 4 -20.21 8.14 8.97
CA GLU A 4 -20.49 8.47 7.57
C GLU A 4 -19.50 7.72 6.68
N ASN A 5 -20.04 6.90 5.79
CA ASN A 5 -19.29 6.07 4.87
C ASN A 5 -18.68 6.97 3.79
N ILE A 6 -17.37 7.24 3.89
CA ILE A 6 -16.64 8.19 3.03
C ILE A 6 -16.44 7.70 1.57
N PHE A 7 -16.93 6.51 1.22
CA PHE A 7 -16.74 5.89 -0.08
C PHE A 7 -18.06 5.73 -0.86
N ALA A 8 -18.65 6.86 -1.26
CA ALA A 8 -19.65 6.92 -2.33
C ALA A 8 -18.99 7.25 -3.69
N ILE A 9 -17.82 6.66 -3.96
CA ILE A 9 -17.13 6.82 -5.24
C ILE A 9 -17.86 5.95 -6.28
N PRO A 10 -18.22 6.46 -7.47
CA PRO A 10 -18.70 5.64 -8.57
C PRO A 10 -17.61 4.64 -8.99
N GLN A 11 -17.70 3.41 -8.49
CA GLN A 11 -16.62 2.42 -8.62
C GLN A 11 -16.41 1.96 -10.07
N GLU A 12 -17.47 1.97 -10.89
CA GLU A 12 -17.42 1.55 -12.29
C GLU A 12 -16.56 2.52 -13.12
N GLU A 13 -16.82 3.83 -13.03
CA GLU A 13 -16.08 4.85 -13.79
C GLU A 13 -14.59 4.89 -13.41
N PHE A 14 -14.28 4.79 -12.11
CA PHE A 14 -12.90 4.73 -11.64
C PHE A 14 -12.17 3.48 -12.17
N SER A 15 -12.83 2.31 -12.15
CA SER A 15 -12.27 1.05 -12.66
C SER A 15 -11.90 1.14 -14.15
N TYR A 16 -12.74 1.80 -14.97
CA TYR A 16 -12.44 2.00 -16.39
C TYR A 16 -11.17 2.83 -16.61
N SER A 17 -10.94 3.87 -15.80
CA SER A 17 -9.78 4.76 -15.96
C SER A 17 -8.41 4.08 -15.75
N ILE A 18 -8.38 2.97 -15.00
CA ILE A 18 -7.14 2.25 -14.63
C ILE A 18 -7.03 0.85 -15.26
N HIS A 19 -8.00 0.44 -16.08
CA HIS A 19 -8.16 -0.94 -16.57
C HIS A 19 -6.94 -1.52 -17.28
N PHE A 20 -6.05 -0.70 -17.85
CA PHE A 20 -4.85 -1.18 -18.58
C PHE A 20 -3.52 -0.84 -17.89
N ARG A 21 -3.53 -0.32 -16.66
CA ARG A 21 -2.33 0.19 -15.97
C ARG A 21 -1.96 -0.58 -14.70
N PHE A 22 -2.41 -1.83 -14.58
CA PHE A 22 -2.11 -2.66 -13.42
C PHE A 22 -0.91 -3.59 -13.65
N LEU A 23 -0.12 -3.76 -12.60
CA LEU A 23 0.85 -4.83 -12.43
C LEU A 23 0.12 -6.10 -12.02
N GLN A 24 0.58 -7.24 -12.51
CA GLN A 24 0.22 -8.54 -11.95
C GLN A 24 1.28 -8.95 -10.94
N LEU A 25 0.83 -9.44 -9.78
CA LEU A 25 1.67 -9.97 -8.73
C LEU A 25 1.38 -11.48 -8.62
N PRO A 26 2.17 -12.34 -9.30
CA PRO A 26 2.00 -13.78 -9.25
C PRO A 26 2.33 -14.32 -7.87
N ASP A 27 1.50 -15.22 -7.35
CA ASP A 27 1.73 -15.81 -6.03
C ASP A 27 2.58 -17.08 -6.04
N GLY A 28 2.94 -17.59 -7.22
CA GLY A 28 3.64 -18.87 -7.39
C GLY A 28 2.72 -20.09 -7.38
N GLU A 29 1.42 -19.91 -7.13
CA GLU A 29 0.41 -20.97 -7.04
C GLU A 29 -0.65 -20.88 -8.16
N GLY A 30 -0.32 -20.17 -9.24
CA GLY A 30 -1.17 -20.05 -10.43
C GLY A 30 -2.22 -18.94 -10.37
N ARG A 31 -2.17 -18.05 -9.36
CA ARG A 31 -3.03 -16.86 -9.29
C ARG A 31 -2.21 -15.58 -9.26
N SER A 32 -2.88 -14.44 -9.38
CA SER A 32 -2.24 -13.13 -9.33
C SER A 32 -3.16 -12.08 -8.72
N SER A 33 -2.59 -11.15 -7.96
CA SER A 33 -3.27 -9.91 -7.58
C SER A 33 -2.99 -8.83 -8.60
N ARG A 34 -3.89 -7.83 -8.70
CA ARG A 34 -3.65 -6.64 -9.52
C ARG A 34 -3.27 -5.47 -8.63
N LEU A 35 -2.27 -4.70 -9.05
CA LEU A 35 -1.78 -3.54 -8.32
C LEU A 35 -1.61 -2.37 -9.29
N VAL A 36 -2.19 -1.22 -8.96
CA VAL A 36 -1.90 0.06 -9.64
C VAL A 36 -1.13 0.93 -8.67
N ILE A 37 -0.08 1.61 -9.13
CA ILE A 37 0.74 2.51 -8.31
C ILE A 37 0.82 3.86 -8.99
N TRP A 38 0.77 4.94 -8.22
CA TRP A 38 1.05 6.28 -8.71
C TRP A 38 1.84 7.10 -7.69
N SER A 39 2.67 7.97 -8.24
CA SER A 39 3.73 8.69 -7.53
C SER A 39 3.23 9.98 -6.86
N HIS A 40 2.23 10.63 -7.43
CA HIS A 40 1.68 11.88 -6.93
C HIS A 40 0.18 11.77 -6.62
N PRO A 41 -0.31 12.45 -5.57
CA PRO A 41 -1.69 12.29 -5.13
C PRO A 41 -2.71 12.72 -6.20
N GLY A 42 -2.42 13.72 -7.03
CA GLY A 42 -3.37 14.27 -7.99
C GLY A 42 -4.51 15.05 -7.33
N ASN A 43 -5.54 15.37 -8.13
CA ASN A 43 -6.69 16.20 -7.71
C ASN A 43 -8.05 15.49 -7.84
N ASP A 44 -8.05 14.19 -8.13
CA ASP A 44 -9.24 13.36 -8.07
C ASP A 44 -9.58 12.98 -6.61
N VAL A 45 -10.66 12.23 -6.44
CA VAL A 45 -11.11 11.75 -5.13
C VAL A 45 -10.04 10.93 -4.39
N THR A 46 -9.21 10.16 -5.11
CA THR A 46 -8.15 9.35 -4.48
C THR A 46 -7.00 10.24 -3.99
N GLY A 47 -6.73 11.34 -4.68
CA GLY A 47 -5.83 12.40 -4.22
C GLY A 47 -6.38 13.12 -3.00
N MET A 48 -7.69 13.37 -2.93
CA MET A 48 -8.30 13.95 -1.73
C MET A 48 -8.18 13.01 -0.53
N VAL A 49 -8.32 11.70 -0.71
CA VAL A 49 -8.10 10.70 0.36
C VAL A 49 -6.66 10.75 0.86
N ALA A 50 -5.66 10.81 -0.03
CA ALA A 50 -4.25 10.90 0.34
C ALA A 50 -3.87 12.24 0.99
N LYS A 51 -4.61 13.31 0.72
CA LYS A 51 -4.33 14.66 1.23
C LYS A 51 -5.16 15.02 2.46
N CYS A 52 -6.22 14.29 2.79
CA CYS A 52 -7.13 14.73 3.85
C CYS A 52 -6.47 14.69 5.22
N GLU A 53 -6.84 15.63 6.08
CA GLU A 53 -6.26 15.80 7.41
C GLU A 53 -6.22 14.50 8.23
N LYS A 54 -7.31 13.72 8.22
CA LYS A 54 -7.42 12.49 9.02
C LYS A 54 -6.38 11.45 8.61
N VAL A 55 -5.97 11.41 7.34
CA VAL A 55 -4.92 10.49 6.87
C VAL A 55 -3.55 11.12 7.03
N ALA A 56 -3.30 12.27 6.41
CA ALA A 56 -1.98 12.91 6.38
C ALA A 56 -1.50 13.37 7.77
N ARG A 57 -2.36 14.04 8.56
CA ARG A 57 -1.98 14.49 9.92
C ARG A 57 -1.82 13.33 10.89
N THR A 58 -2.50 12.21 10.67
CA THR A 58 -2.25 10.99 11.45
C THR A 58 -0.89 10.40 11.12
N ALA A 59 -0.50 10.40 9.84
CA ALA A 59 0.84 10.00 9.43
C ALA A 59 1.93 10.89 10.06
N GLU A 60 1.74 12.22 10.05
CA GLU A 60 2.66 13.16 10.72
C GLU A 60 2.81 12.88 12.21
N LYS A 61 1.70 12.63 12.91
CA LYS A 61 1.71 12.30 14.35
C LYS A 61 2.45 10.99 14.62
N LEU A 62 2.22 9.97 13.80
CA LEU A 62 2.85 8.65 13.96
C LEU A 62 4.35 8.68 13.64
N LEU A 63 4.77 9.44 12.62
CA LEU A 63 6.17 9.62 12.23
C LEU A 63 6.89 10.75 12.99
N ARG A 64 6.15 11.54 13.78
CA ARG A 64 6.64 12.64 14.61
C ARG A 64 7.33 13.74 13.80
N GLY A 65 6.72 14.14 12.70
CA GLY A 65 7.26 15.19 11.83
C GLY A 65 6.41 15.40 10.59
N GLU A 66 6.78 16.39 9.80
CA GLU A 66 6.18 16.62 8.48
C GLU A 66 6.40 15.41 7.58
N VAL A 67 5.38 15.10 6.77
CA VAL A 67 5.42 13.98 5.83
C VAL A 67 5.10 14.47 4.43
N TYR A 68 5.60 13.76 3.43
CA TYR A 68 5.14 13.88 2.07
C TYR A 68 4.53 12.55 1.59
N HIS A 69 3.68 12.65 0.58
CA HIS A 69 3.15 11.48 -0.11
C HIS A 69 4.26 10.84 -0.95
N TYR A 70 4.65 9.62 -0.59
CA TYR A 70 5.69 8.88 -1.32
C TYR A 70 5.12 8.13 -2.53
N HIS A 71 4.00 7.42 -2.35
CA HIS A 71 3.17 6.92 -3.44
C HIS A 71 1.85 6.40 -2.89
N THR A 72 0.88 6.18 -3.77
CA THR A 72 -0.32 5.42 -3.43
C THR A 72 -0.41 4.18 -4.29
N LYS A 73 -0.99 3.12 -3.72
CA LYS A 73 -1.31 1.89 -4.42
C LYS A 73 -2.80 1.59 -4.33
N LEU A 74 -3.36 1.02 -5.39
CA LEU A 74 -4.64 0.33 -5.35
C LEU A 74 -4.37 -1.18 -5.44
N MET A 75 -4.59 -1.89 -4.34
CA MET A 75 -4.45 -3.34 -4.27
C MET A 75 -5.80 -4.01 -4.52
N MET A 76 -5.91 -4.77 -5.60
CA MET A 76 -7.14 -5.40 -6.05
C MET A 76 -7.03 -6.92 -5.98
N LYS A 77 -7.87 -7.53 -5.14
CA LYS A 77 -8.08 -8.98 -5.12
C LYS A 77 -9.50 -9.32 -5.52
N GLU A 78 -9.68 -9.73 -6.77
CA GLU A 78 -10.96 -10.21 -7.27
C GLU A 78 -11.41 -11.49 -6.58
N ALA A 79 -12.74 -11.67 -6.51
CA ALA A 79 -13.35 -12.89 -5.99
C ALA A 79 -12.79 -14.13 -6.69
N ARG A 80 -12.53 -15.18 -5.91
CA ARG A 80 -12.01 -16.51 -6.33
C ARG A 80 -10.66 -16.54 -7.06
N THR A 81 -10.12 -15.39 -7.49
CA THR A 81 -8.98 -15.32 -8.42
C THR A 81 -7.82 -14.48 -7.90
N GLY A 82 -8.06 -13.58 -6.93
CA GLY A 82 -7.01 -12.76 -6.34
C GLY A 82 -5.94 -13.61 -5.65
N GLY A 83 -4.67 -13.47 -6.09
CA GLY A 83 -3.54 -14.24 -5.56
C GLY A 83 -3.01 -13.76 -4.22
N LYS A 84 -2.09 -14.50 -3.62
CA LYS A 84 -1.38 -14.10 -2.39
C LYS A 84 -0.39 -12.95 -2.64
N HIS A 85 -0.24 -12.06 -1.66
CA HIS A 85 0.88 -11.12 -1.61
C HIS A 85 1.84 -11.62 -0.53
N LEU A 86 3.04 -12.03 -0.93
CA LEU A 86 3.95 -12.80 -0.08
C LEU A 86 4.45 -11.97 1.13
N TRP A 87 4.98 -12.65 2.15
CA TRP A 87 5.48 -11.98 3.36
C TRP A 87 6.60 -11.01 3.00
N HIS A 88 6.47 -9.76 3.46
CA HIS A 88 7.46 -8.72 3.16
C HIS A 88 7.43 -7.59 4.19
N GLN A 89 8.36 -6.65 4.03
CA GLN A 89 8.36 -5.34 4.66
C GLN A 89 8.36 -4.31 3.52
N ASP A 90 7.59 -3.24 3.66
CA ASP A 90 7.58 -2.15 2.68
C ASP A 90 8.98 -1.53 2.54
N TYR A 91 9.66 -1.37 3.67
CA TYR A 91 11.01 -0.84 3.70
C TYR A 91 12.05 -1.71 2.98
N GLY A 92 11.78 -3.01 2.79
CA GLY A 92 12.68 -3.92 2.08
C GLY A 92 13.02 -3.44 0.67
N TYR A 93 12.03 -2.95 -0.06
CA TYR A 93 12.22 -2.39 -1.40
C TYR A 93 12.37 -0.85 -1.38
N TRP A 94 11.78 -0.13 -0.41
CA TRP A 94 12.02 1.33 -0.29
C TRP A 94 13.48 1.66 0.07
N TYR A 95 14.15 0.80 0.82
CA TYR A 95 15.58 0.91 1.10
C TYR A 95 16.41 0.82 -0.19
N LYS A 96 16.06 -0.09 -1.10
CA LYS A 96 16.71 -0.21 -2.43
C LYS A 96 16.46 0.99 -3.33
N ASN A 97 15.40 1.76 -3.05
CA ASN A 97 15.11 3.03 -3.73
C ASN A 97 15.89 4.22 -3.15
N GLY A 98 16.67 4.03 -2.08
CA GLY A 98 17.53 5.06 -1.50
C GLY A 98 16.97 5.74 -0.25
N ALA A 99 15.81 5.32 0.27
CA ALA A 99 15.36 5.77 1.59
C ALA A 99 16.25 5.12 2.67
N LEU A 100 17.07 5.93 3.34
CA LEU A 100 18.11 5.40 4.26
C LEU A 100 17.60 5.12 5.68
N ARG A 101 16.44 5.65 6.05
CA ARG A 101 15.76 5.36 7.32
C ARG A 101 14.37 4.80 7.08
N PRO A 102 13.85 3.93 7.97
CA PRO A 102 12.51 3.36 7.85
C PRO A 102 11.42 4.32 8.34
N ASP A 103 11.66 5.65 8.27
CA ASP A 103 10.78 6.71 8.76
C ASP A 103 9.60 6.94 7.79
N MET A 104 8.90 5.85 7.51
CA MET A 104 7.87 5.70 6.50
C MET A 104 6.75 4.82 7.05
N LEU A 105 5.53 5.06 6.60
CA LEU A 105 4.38 4.23 6.95
C LEU A 105 3.39 4.13 5.80
N THR A 106 2.49 3.16 5.91
CA THR A 106 1.37 2.94 5.00
C THR A 106 0.07 3.17 5.75
N ALA A 107 -0.80 4.00 5.19
CA ALA A 107 -2.21 4.11 5.55
C ALA A 107 -3.02 3.21 4.61
N TYR A 108 -3.48 2.08 5.13
CA TYR A 108 -4.29 1.09 4.42
C TYR A 108 -5.76 1.37 4.66
N ILE A 109 -6.48 1.75 3.62
CA ILE A 109 -7.87 2.18 3.67
C ILE A 109 -8.74 1.19 2.90
N ALA A 110 -9.68 0.58 3.60
CA ALA A 110 -10.57 -0.43 3.03
C ALA A 110 -11.64 0.21 2.13
N ILE A 111 -11.68 -0.21 0.86
CA ILE A 111 -12.76 0.17 -0.07
C ILE A 111 -13.90 -0.85 0.06
N ASP A 112 -13.55 -2.13 0.07
CA ASP A 112 -14.47 -3.23 0.34
C ASP A 112 -14.23 -3.79 1.75
N PRO A 113 -15.16 -4.59 2.31
CA PRO A 113 -14.91 -5.31 3.55
C PRO A 113 -13.62 -6.12 3.43
N CYS A 114 -12.73 -5.99 4.41
CA CYS A 114 -11.52 -6.81 4.50
C CYS A 114 -11.75 -7.84 5.61
N VAL A 115 -11.86 -9.11 5.24
CA VAL A 115 -12.07 -10.22 6.16
C VAL A 115 -11.09 -11.33 5.88
N LYS A 116 -10.92 -12.30 6.79
CA LYS A 116 -10.02 -13.44 6.55
C LYS A 116 -10.34 -14.18 5.25
N ALA A 117 -11.63 -14.40 4.99
CA ALA A 117 -12.10 -15.17 3.84
C ALA A 117 -11.74 -14.54 2.47
N ASN A 118 -11.61 -13.21 2.38
CA ASN A 118 -11.25 -12.52 1.14
C ASN A 118 -9.80 -12.01 1.12
N GLY A 119 -8.96 -12.59 1.99
CA GLY A 119 -7.53 -12.30 2.01
C GLY A 119 -7.22 -10.91 2.53
N CYS A 120 -7.81 -10.51 3.67
CA CYS A 120 -7.37 -9.33 4.41
C CYS A 120 -5.86 -9.39 4.73
N VAL A 121 -5.28 -8.21 4.97
CA VAL A 121 -3.87 -8.11 5.34
C VAL A 121 -3.60 -8.79 6.68
N GLN A 122 -2.46 -9.44 6.78
CA GLN A 122 -1.98 -10.17 7.95
C GLN A 122 -0.67 -9.54 8.40
N PHE A 123 -0.41 -9.58 9.71
CA PHE A 123 0.79 -8.99 10.30
C PHE A 123 1.44 -9.93 11.29
N VAL A 124 2.75 -9.78 11.46
CA VAL A 124 3.44 -10.22 12.68
C VAL A 124 3.54 -9.01 13.62
N LYS A 125 2.61 -8.91 14.57
CA LYS A 125 2.55 -7.83 15.56
C LYS A 125 3.87 -7.74 16.31
N GLY A 126 4.41 -6.53 16.40
CA GLY A 126 5.69 -6.24 17.05
C GLY A 126 6.92 -6.32 16.14
N SER A 127 6.83 -6.97 14.97
CA SER A 127 8.01 -7.24 14.13
C SER A 127 8.67 -6.00 13.52
N HIS A 128 7.98 -4.85 13.49
CA HIS A 128 8.57 -3.57 13.08
C HIS A 128 9.78 -3.17 13.93
N ARG A 129 9.89 -3.74 15.15
CA ARG A 129 11.02 -3.54 16.07
C ARG A 129 12.25 -4.39 15.72
N CYS A 130 12.11 -5.37 14.84
CA CYS A 130 13.23 -6.20 14.36
C CYS A 130 14.12 -5.46 13.34
N GLY A 131 13.80 -4.22 12.99
CA GLY A 131 14.50 -3.46 11.96
C GLY A 131 14.17 -3.95 10.55
N ARG A 132 15.03 -3.60 9.58
CA ARG A 132 14.94 -4.11 8.22
C ARG A 132 15.54 -5.52 8.18
N ILE A 133 14.79 -6.48 7.66
CA ILE A 133 15.35 -7.79 7.31
C ILE A 133 15.67 -7.85 5.82
N ASP A 134 16.41 -8.86 5.39
CA ASP A 134 16.73 -9.02 3.97
C ASP A 134 15.56 -9.58 3.18
N HIS A 135 15.56 -9.28 1.88
CA HIS A 135 14.52 -9.69 0.94
C HIS A 135 15.10 -10.29 -0.32
N ASP A 136 14.49 -11.40 -0.72
CA ASP A 136 14.78 -12.16 -1.93
C ASP A 136 13.73 -11.86 -3.01
N LEU A 137 14.05 -12.16 -4.27
CA LEU A 137 13.09 -12.05 -5.37
C LEU A 137 12.48 -13.43 -5.64
N VAL A 138 11.19 -13.59 -5.33
CA VAL A 138 10.47 -14.86 -5.44
C VAL A 138 9.19 -14.63 -6.25
N HIS A 139 9.05 -15.32 -7.38
CA HIS A 139 7.93 -15.16 -8.33
C HIS A 139 7.68 -13.69 -8.77
N GLY A 140 8.75 -12.88 -8.84
CA GLY A 140 8.65 -11.46 -9.18
C GLY A 140 8.19 -10.56 -8.02
N GLN A 141 7.96 -11.11 -6.83
CA GLN A 141 7.71 -10.35 -5.61
C GLN A 141 8.99 -10.21 -4.78
N THR A 142 9.15 -9.08 -4.09
CA THR A 142 10.21 -8.89 -3.09
C THR A 142 9.73 -9.48 -1.76
N VAL A 143 10.31 -10.61 -1.37
CA VAL A 143 9.83 -11.45 -0.26
C VAL A 143 10.84 -11.41 0.87
N ALA A 144 10.36 -11.31 2.11
CA ALA A 144 11.18 -11.43 3.30
C ALA A 144 11.99 -12.74 3.26
N ASN A 145 13.26 -12.68 3.65
CA ASN A 145 14.08 -13.87 3.81
C ASN A 145 13.37 -14.90 4.70
N GLN A 146 13.18 -16.10 4.17
CA GLN A 146 12.29 -17.11 4.74
C GLN A 146 12.77 -17.59 6.12
N GLU A 147 14.08 -17.83 6.27
CA GLU A 147 14.67 -18.26 7.54
C GLU A 147 14.45 -17.21 8.65
N THR A 148 14.73 -15.94 8.34
CA THR A 148 14.52 -14.83 9.29
C THR A 148 13.04 -14.67 9.65
N LEU A 149 12.14 -14.80 8.67
CA LEU A 149 10.70 -14.77 8.89
C LEU A 149 10.25 -15.87 9.85
N ASP A 150 10.74 -17.09 9.67
CA ASP A 150 10.36 -18.23 10.51
C ASP A 150 10.89 -18.07 11.94
N HIS A 151 12.13 -17.59 12.11
CA HIS A 151 12.66 -17.23 13.42
C HIS A 151 11.77 -16.20 14.14
N ILE A 152 11.37 -15.12 13.47
CA ILE A 152 10.51 -14.08 14.07
C ILE A 152 9.13 -14.64 14.41
N ARG A 153 8.52 -15.46 13.54
CA ARG A 153 7.17 -16.01 13.75
C ARG A 153 7.12 -17.04 14.86
N ASN A 154 8.21 -17.75 15.11
CA ASN A 154 8.32 -18.77 16.14
C ASN A 154 8.86 -18.24 17.48
N ALA A 155 9.39 -17.01 17.51
CA ALA A 155 9.89 -16.39 18.72
C ALA A 155 8.76 -15.87 19.62
N ASP A 156 8.96 -15.98 20.93
CA ASP A 156 8.05 -15.43 21.94
C ASP A 156 7.93 -13.90 21.79
N GLY A 157 6.72 -13.39 22.01
CA GLY A 157 6.43 -11.94 21.97
C GLY A 157 6.01 -11.39 20.60
N PHE A 158 6.08 -12.21 19.54
CA PHE A 158 5.49 -11.89 18.24
C PHE A 158 4.19 -12.64 18.04
N GLN A 159 3.20 -11.98 17.43
CA GLN A 159 1.86 -12.55 17.26
C GLN A 159 1.36 -12.36 15.84
N HIS A 160 0.91 -13.44 15.21
CA HIS A 160 0.20 -13.33 13.93
C HIS A 160 -1.21 -12.77 14.17
N CYS A 161 -1.55 -11.67 13.50
CA CYS A 161 -2.90 -11.11 13.52
C CYS A 161 -3.42 -10.72 12.12
N TYR A 162 -4.74 -10.58 12.03
CA TYR A 162 -5.45 -10.21 10.81
C TYR A 162 -5.98 -8.77 10.94
N GLY A 163 -5.81 -7.97 9.88
CA GLY A 163 -6.37 -6.63 9.75
C GLY A 163 -7.75 -6.68 9.11
N GLU A 164 -8.75 -7.14 9.87
CA GLU A 164 -10.14 -7.12 9.41
C GLU A 164 -10.73 -5.70 9.55
N LEU A 165 -11.34 -5.19 8.48
CA LEU A 165 -11.75 -3.79 8.34
C LEU A 165 -13.11 -3.71 7.63
N GLN A 166 -13.92 -2.73 8.00
CA GLN A 166 -15.10 -2.34 7.23
C GLN A 166 -14.73 -1.30 6.17
N PRO A 167 -15.50 -1.15 5.08
CA PRO A 167 -15.34 -0.02 4.16
C PRO A 167 -15.27 1.31 4.91
N GLY A 168 -14.28 2.15 4.58
CA GLY A 168 -14.07 3.41 5.29
C GLY A 168 -13.04 3.35 6.42
N ASP A 169 -12.76 2.16 6.98
CA ASP A 169 -11.76 2.01 8.03
C ASP A 169 -10.35 2.18 7.46
N CYS A 170 -9.46 2.75 8.29
CA CYS A 170 -8.05 2.95 7.97
C CYS A 170 -7.17 2.30 9.03
N LEU A 171 -6.22 1.47 8.58
CA LEU A 171 -5.17 0.87 9.39
C LEU A 171 -3.83 1.50 9.01
N PHE A 172 -3.11 2.04 9.99
CA PHE A 172 -1.76 2.55 9.80
C PHE A 172 -0.74 1.49 10.23
N PHE A 173 0.29 1.27 9.43
CA PHE A 173 1.38 0.39 9.81
C PHE A 173 2.74 0.89 9.34
N HIS A 174 3.75 0.61 10.16
CA HIS A 174 5.13 1.03 9.94
C HIS A 174 5.78 0.23 8.80
N SER A 175 6.67 0.86 8.04
CA SER A 175 7.35 0.26 6.86
C SER A 175 8.09 -1.06 7.14
N ASN A 176 8.59 -1.25 8.36
CA ASN A 176 9.22 -2.49 8.84
C ASN A 176 8.27 -3.56 9.39
N VAL A 177 6.96 -3.34 9.48
CA VAL A 177 6.09 -4.44 9.95
C VAL A 177 6.10 -5.56 8.91
N LEU A 178 6.27 -6.80 9.35
CA LEU A 178 6.12 -7.97 8.50
C LEU A 178 4.65 -8.16 8.23
N HIS A 179 4.30 -8.20 6.96
CA HIS A 179 2.92 -8.36 6.54
C HIS A 179 2.78 -9.15 5.25
N THR A 180 1.60 -9.74 5.06
CA THR A 180 1.22 -10.55 3.90
C THR A 180 -0.28 -10.39 3.66
N SER A 181 -0.81 -10.98 2.59
CA SER A 181 -2.25 -11.20 2.48
C SER A 181 -2.52 -12.46 1.68
N ASP A 182 -3.43 -13.30 2.16
CA ASP A 182 -3.74 -14.58 1.53
C ASP A 182 -4.52 -14.44 0.22
N LYS A 183 -4.60 -15.50 -0.58
CA LYS A 183 -5.48 -15.56 -1.75
C LYS A 183 -6.93 -15.26 -1.37
N ASN A 184 -7.67 -14.69 -2.32
CA ASN A 184 -9.10 -14.48 -2.17
C ASN A 184 -9.85 -15.70 -2.70
N ASP A 185 -10.23 -16.58 -1.78
CA ASP A 185 -11.05 -17.76 -2.08
C ASP A 185 -12.55 -17.49 -1.93
N SER A 186 -12.97 -16.27 -1.57
CA SER A 186 -14.38 -15.94 -1.37
C SER A 186 -15.08 -15.43 -2.64
N ASP A 187 -16.40 -15.25 -2.55
CA ASP A 187 -17.22 -14.58 -3.58
C ASP A 187 -17.18 -13.05 -3.50
N MET A 188 -16.50 -12.49 -2.50
CA MET A 188 -16.40 -11.04 -2.31
C MET A 188 -15.05 -10.57 -2.84
N ARG A 189 -15.04 -9.56 -3.71
CA ARG A 189 -13.78 -8.87 -4.03
C ARG A 189 -13.24 -8.12 -2.82
N ARG A 190 -11.95 -7.75 -2.86
CA ARG A 190 -11.29 -6.97 -1.82
C ARG A 190 -10.33 -5.95 -2.41
N TRP A 191 -10.79 -4.71 -2.50
CA TRP A 191 -9.95 -3.58 -2.89
C TRP A 191 -9.57 -2.73 -1.69
N ALA A 192 -8.36 -2.18 -1.72
CA ALA A 192 -7.87 -1.26 -0.71
C ALA A 192 -6.94 -0.20 -1.32
N PHE A 193 -7.04 1.02 -0.83
CA PHE A 193 -6.10 2.10 -1.10
C PHE A 193 -4.99 2.09 -0.05
N LEU A 194 -3.74 2.19 -0.50
CA LEU A 194 -2.56 2.22 0.36
C LEU A 194 -1.81 3.53 0.10
N CYS A 195 -2.02 4.54 0.94
CA CYS A 195 -1.28 5.79 0.87
C CYS A 195 0.00 5.67 1.69
N CYS A 196 1.15 5.72 1.04
CA CYS A 196 2.45 5.57 1.67
C CYS A 196 3.07 6.96 1.90
N TYR A 197 3.48 7.23 3.13
CA TYR A 197 4.07 8.50 3.53
C TYR A 197 5.52 8.30 3.99
N ASN A 198 6.34 9.28 3.70
CA ASN A 198 7.72 9.36 4.15
C ASN A 198 7.94 10.69 4.87
N ARG A 199 8.83 10.73 5.86
CA ARG A 199 9.21 11.99 6.51
C ARG A 199 9.88 12.94 5.52
N ALA A 200 9.59 14.23 5.65
CA ALA A 200 10.17 15.28 4.81
C ALA A 200 11.71 15.32 4.83
N ASP A 201 12.32 14.95 5.97
CA ASP A 201 13.77 14.89 6.14
C ASP A 201 14.38 13.51 5.79
N ASN A 202 13.61 12.59 5.20
CA ASN A 202 14.05 11.23 4.88
C ASN A 202 14.04 10.94 3.38
N ASP A 203 14.47 11.91 2.58
CA ASP A 203 14.41 11.82 1.13
C ASP A 203 15.31 10.70 0.56
N PRO A 204 14.84 9.97 -0.48
CA PRO A 204 15.67 8.99 -1.15
C PRO A 204 16.91 9.63 -1.77
N VAL A 205 18.08 9.05 -1.49
CA VAL A 205 19.36 9.54 -2.01
C VAL A 205 19.64 9.12 -3.45
N LEU A 206 18.82 8.23 -4.01
CA LEU A 206 18.94 7.75 -5.38
C LEU A 206 17.77 8.29 -6.20
N LYS A 207 18.01 8.60 -7.47
CA LYS A 207 16.93 8.91 -8.41
C LYS A 207 16.22 7.61 -8.81
N HIS A 208 14.92 7.52 -8.57
CA HIS A 208 14.08 6.40 -8.98
C HIS A 208 12.67 6.87 -9.38
N HIS A 209 11.71 5.95 -9.52
CA HIS A 209 10.37 6.21 -10.07
C HIS A 209 9.37 6.84 -9.08
N HIS A 210 9.65 6.89 -7.76
CA HIS A 210 8.82 7.65 -6.81
C HIS A 210 9.43 9.03 -6.56
N PRO A 211 8.63 10.02 -6.16
CA PRO A 211 9.12 11.36 -5.95
C PRO A 211 10.01 11.46 -4.70
N ASN A 212 10.93 12.41 -4.79
CA ASN A 212 11.53 13.06 -3.63
C ASN A 212 10.50 13.95 -2.92
N TYR A 213 10.94 14.60 -1.85
CA TYR A 213 10.12 15.49 -1.05
C TYR A 213 9.36 16.47 -1.94
N THR A 214 8.04 16.39 -1.84
CA THR A 214 7.11 17.32 -2.45
C THR A 214 6.16 17.76 -1.34
N PRO A 215 6.09 19.07 -1.01
CA PRO A 215 5.15 19.55 0.00
C PRO A 215 3.74 19.03 -0.26
N LEU A 216 3.10 18.52 0.79
CA LEU A 216 1.76 17.96 0.68
C LEU A 216 0.71 19.02 1.03
N ASP A 217 -0.10 19.39 0.04
CA ASP A 217 -1.25 20.28 0.26
C ASP A 217 -2.35 19.52 1.03
N ILE A 218 -2.28 19.57 2.36
CA ILE A 218 -3.28 18.91 3.22
C ILE A 218 -4.62 19.64 3.12
N VAL A 219 -5.69 18.88 2.88
CA VAL A 219 -7.05 19.40 2.66
C VAL A 219 -8.00 19.01 3.79
N PRO A 220 -9.07 19.79 4.05
CA PRO A 220 -10.10 19.42 5.02
C PRO A 220 -10.72 18.04 4.72
N ASN A 221 -11.13 17.32 5.77
CA ASN A 221 -11.67 15.95 5.62
C ASN A 221 -12.86 15.83 4.67
N ASP A 222 -13.74 16.85 4.65
CA ASP A 222 -14.92 16.89 3.79
C ASP A 222 -14.59 17.12 2.30
N SER A 223 -13.33 17.42 1.97
CA SER A 223 -12.85 17.54 0.58
C SER A 223 -13.01 16.23 -0.20
N VAL A 224 -12.95 15.07 0.48
CA VAL A 224 -13.21 13.76 -0.15
C VAL A 224 -14.64 13.69 -0.65
N LEU A 225 -15.61 14.15 0.16
CA LEU A 225 -17.04 14.13 -0.17
C LEU A 225 -17.42 15.23 -1.18
N LYS A 226 -16.73 16.37 -1.13
CA LYS A 226 -16.95 17.50 -2.05
C LYS A 226 -16.26 17.33 -3.41
N CYS A 227 -15.38 16.35 -3.55
CA CYS A 227 -14.65 16.12 -4.79
C CYS A 227 -15.62 15.63 -5.88
N THR A 228 -15.67 16.34 -7.00
CA THR A 228 -16.46 15.95 -8.18
C THR A 228 -15.60 15.31 -9.27
N ASN A 229 -14.27 15.30 -9.09
CA ASN A 229 -13.34 14.69 -10.02
C ASN A 229 -13.06 13.23 -9.60
N PHE A 230 -13.63 12.27 -10.33
CA PHE A 230 -13.49 10.85 -10.03
C PHE A 230 -12.56 10.10 -10.99
N THR A 231 -12.27 10.65 -12.16
CA THR A 231 -11.65 9.91 -13.27
C THR A 231 -10.46 10.62 -13.90
N ASP A 232 -10.27 11.91 -13.66
CA ASP A 232 -9.09 12.63 -14.17
C ASP A 232 -7.86 12.29 -13.32
N MET A 233 -7.10 11.34 -13.82
CA MET A 233 -5.86 10.86 -13.22
C MET A 233 -4.64 11.73 -13.57
N SER A 234 -4.84 12.91 -14.15
CA SER A 234 -3.76 13.82 -14.52
C SER A 234 -2.89 14.20 -13.32
N GLY A 235 -1.58 14.31 -13.57
CA GLY A 235 -0.61 14.70 -12.56
C GLY A 235 -0.28 13.63 -11.51
N LYS A 236 -0.82 12.41 -11.62
CA LYS A 236 -0.51 11.31 -10.68
C LYS A 236 0.78 10.57 -10.96
N ASP A 237 1.28 10.61 -12.20
CA ASP A 237 2.37 9.75 -12.67
C ASP A 237 2.12 8.27 -12.33
N ILE A 238 1.16 7.67 -13.04
CA ILE A 238 0.80 6.26 -12.86
C ILE A 238 1.94 5.40 -13.41
N MET A 239 2.46 4.52 -12.58
CA MET A 239 3.52 3.58 -12.92
C MET A 239 3.15 2.78 -14.17
N ASN A 240 4.05 2.77 -15.15
CA ASN A 240 3.94 1.95 -16.34
C ASN A 240 4.73 0.64 -16.16
N PRO A 241 4.05 -0.52 -16.08
CA PRO A 241 4.70 -1.82 -15.93
C PRO A 241 5.78 -2.13 -16.97
N LYS A 242 5.67 -1.57 -18.18
CA LYS A 242 6.60 -1.84 -19.29
C LYS A 242 7.94 -1.08 -19.15
N GLU A 243 7.92 0.02 -18.42
CA GLU A 243 9.04 0.97 -18.31
C GLU A 243 9.77 0.83 -16.96
N ASP A 244 9.16 0.18 -15.96
CA ASP A 244 9.80 0.00 -14.67
C ASP A 244 10.88 -1.09 -14.69
N LYS A 245 12.08 -0.68 -14.31
CA LYS A 245 13.28 -1.53 -14.23
C LYS A 245 13.28 -2.46 -13.02
N THR A 246 12.42 -2.23 -12.02
CA THR A 246 12.26 -3.09 -10.83
C THR A 246 11.39 -4.31 -11.11
N VAL A 247 10.52 -4.26 -12.13
CA VAL A 247 9.70 -5.39 -12.61
C VAL A 247 10.50 -6.35 -13.49
N LYS A 248 11.59 -5.87 -14.12
CA LYS A 248 12.52 -6.73 -14.85
C LYS A 248 13.46 -7.40 -13.86
N ALA A 249 13.03 -8.54 -13.33
CA ALA A 249 13.91 -9.52 -12.72
C ALA A 249 15.11 -9.72 -13.68
N LYS A 250 16.30 -9.26 -13.29
CA LYS A 250 17.51 -9.82 -13.88
C LYS A 250 17.58 -11.24 -13.33
N THR A 251 17.05 -12.19 -14.08
CA THR A 251 17.47 -13.60 -13.99
C THR A 251 18.99 -13.58 -14.12
N LYS A 252 19.67 -13.79 -12.99
CA LYS A 252 21.05 -14.27 -13.01
C LYS A 252 21.02 -15.77 -13.23
#